data_AF-A0A661DIM6-F1
#
_entry.id   AF-A0A661DIM6-F1
#
_cell.length_a   1.000
_cell.length_b   1.000
_cell.length_c   1.000
_cell.angle_alpha   90.00
_cell.angle_beta   90.00
_cell.angle_gamma   90.00
#
_symmetry.space_group_name_H-M   'P 1'
#
loop_
_entity.id
_entity.type
_entity.pdbx_description
1 polymer ?
#
loop_
_entity_poly.entity_id
_entity_poly.type
_entity_poly.pdbx_seq_one_letter_code
_entity_poly.pdbx_strand_id
1 'polypeptide(L)' 'DISPRKLEKLAHFFEHYKDLEKNKWVKVEGWVGIEEAKAEIMDSVDRFNAAPEKPHF' A
#
# COMPACT_ATOMS: atom_id res chain seq x y z
N ASP A 1 -1.00 -19.26 -4.46
CA ASP A 1 -0.37 -18.05 -5.02
C ASP A 1 -1.38 -17.28 -5.87
N ILE A 2 -1.14 -16.01 -6.16
CA ILE A 2 -1.99 -15.14 -6.98
C ILE A 2 -1.49 -15.14 -8.43
N SER A 3 -2.41 -15.18 -9.40
CA SER A 3 -2.01 -15.15 -10.81
C SER A 3 -1.35 -13.81 -11.19
N PRO A 4 -0.27 -13.81 -12.01
CA PRO A 4 0.41 -12.58 -12.43
C PRO A 4 -0.55 -11.55 -13.05
N ARG A 5 -1.47 -12.01 -13.92
CA ARG A 5 -2.48 -11.15 -14.56
C ARG A 5 -3.36 -10.39 -13.55
N LYS A 6 -3.63 -10.97 -12.38
CA LYS A 6 -4.43 -10.31 -11.35
C LYS A 6 -3.63 -9.22 -10.64
N LEU A 7 -2.35 -9.47 -10.37
CA LEU A 7 -1.42 -8.49 -9.81
C LEU A 7 -1.21 -7.32 -10.76
N GLU A 8 -1.00 -7.59 -12.05
CA GLU A 8 -0.87 -6.57 -13.11
C GLU A 8 -2.11 -5.69 -13.22
N LYS A 9 -3.31 -6.28 -13.22
CA LYS A 9 -4.57 -5.51 -13.26
C LYS A 9 -4.73 -4.59 -12.06
N LEU A 10 -4.32 -5.04 -10.88
CA LEU A 10 -4.41 -4.26 -9.65
C LEU A 10 -3.39 -3.11 -9.67
N ALA A 11 -2.16 -3.37 -10.10
CA ALA A 11 -1.14 -2.34 -10.28
C ALA A 11 -1.60 -1.27 -11.28
N HIS A 12 -2.05 -1.67 -12.47
CA HIS A 12 -2.59 -0.77 -13.49
C HIS A 12 -3.73 0.10 -12.95
N PHE A 13 -4.64 -0.48 -12.16
CA PHE A 13 -5.70 0.32 -11.55
C PHE A 13 -5.15 1.44 -10.66
N PHE A 14 -4.23 1.13 -9.75
CA PHE A 14 -3.67 2.11 -8.83
C PHE A 14 -2.78 3.16 -9.51
N GLU A 15 -2.11 2.82 -10.60
CA GLU A 15 -1.31 3.80 -11.36
C GLU A 15 -2.20 4.80 -12.10
N HIS A 16 -3.41 4.41 -12.53
CA HIS A 16 -4.27 5.23 -13.38
C HIS A 16 -5.50 5.85 -12.71
N TYR A 17 -5.96 5.35 -11.55
CA TYR A 17 -7.24 5.81 -10.97
C TYR A 17 -7.28 7.30 -10.60
N LYS A 18 -6.12 7.96 -10.52
CA LYS A 18 -5.95 9.37 -10.18
C LYS A 18 -5.56 10.24 -11.37
N ASP A 19 -5.54 9.73 -12.60
CA ASP A 19 -5.04 10.47 -13.78
C ASP A 19 -5.80 11.79 -14.04
N LEU A 20 -7.07 11.87 -13.60
CA LEU A 20 -7.92 13.07 -13.74
C LEU A 20 -7.90 13.97 -12.49
N GLU A 21 -7.20 13.58 -11.43
CA GLU A 21 -7.06 14.38 -10.22
C GLU A 21 -5.82 15.27 -10.33
N LYS A 22 -6.04 16.57 -10.56
CA LYS A 22 -4.96 17.55 -10.71
C LYS A 22 -3.95 17.46 -9.55
N ASN A 23 -2.67 17.38 -9.89
CA ASN A 23 -1.53 17.26 -8.97
C ASN A 23 -1.44 15.95 -8.17
N LYS A 24 -2.18 14.90 -8.55
CA LYS A 24 -2.05 13.57 -7.94
C LYS A 24 -1.54 12.58 -8.96
N TRP A 25 -0.69 11.67 -8.49
CA TRP A 25 -0.16 10.55 -9.24
C TRP A 25 0.19 9.43 -8.26
N VAL A 26 0.35 8.22 -8.79
CA VAL A 26 0.79 7.04 -8.04
C VAL A 26 1.80 6.30 -8.90
N LYS A 27 2.80 5.71 -8.24
CA LYS A 27 3.75 4.77 -8.84
C LYS A 27 3.76 3.51 -7.99
N VAL A 28 3.59 2.35 -8.62
CA VAL A 28 3.67 1.06 -7.93
C VAL A 28 5.11 0.55 -8.05
N GLU A 29 5.78 0.33 -6.91
CA GLU A 29 7.17 -0.17 -6.91
C GLU A 29 7.25 -1.70 -7.05
N GLY A 30 6.22 -2.44 -6.64
CA GLY A 30 6.17 -3.89 -6.78
C GLY A 30 5.25 -4.60 -5.77
N TRP A 31 5.24 -5.93 -5.83
CA TRP A 31 4.53 -6.81 -4.91
C TRP A 31 5.53 -7.57 -4.04
N VAL A 32 5.27 -7.62 -2.73
CA VAL A 32 6.10 -8.35 -1.75
C VAL A 32 5.35 -9.56 -1.19
N GLY A 33 6.10 -10.47 -0.56
CA GLY A 33 5.57 -11.71 -0.01
C GLY A 33 4.87 -11.56 1.35
N ILE A 34 4.38 -12.69 1.87
CA ILE A 34 3.65 -12.77 3.15
C ILE A 34 4.49 -12.29 4.34
N GLU A 35 5.80 -12.59 4.35
CA GLU A 35 6.66 -12.23 5.48
C GLU A 35 6.87 -10.71 5.58
N GLU A 36 7.14 -10.04 4.47
CA GLU A 36 7.25 -8.58 4.41
C GLU A 36 5.91 -7.90 4.74
N ALA A 37 4.79 -8.45 4.23
CA ALA A 37 3.47 -7.92 4.55
C ALA A 37 3.14 -8.02 6.05
N LYS A 38 3.51 -9.13 6.72
CA LYS A 38 3.35 -9.26 8.18
C LYS A 38 4.22 -8.29 8.94
N ALA A 39 5.48 -8.11 8.51
CA ALA A 39 6.39 -7.15 9.13
C ALA A 39 5.82 -5.74 9.09
N GLU A 40 5.33 -5.27 7.93
CA GLU A 40 4.73 -3.93 7.79
C GLU A 40 3.49 -3.74 8.67
N ILE A 41 2.68 -4.79 8.88
CA ILE A 41 1.53 -4.74 9.81
C ILE A 41 2.01 -4.52 11.24
N MET A 42 3.00 -5.30 11.70
CA MET A 42 3.52 -5.20 13.06
C MET A 42 4.22 -3.86 13.29
N ASP A 43 5.03 -3.40 12.34
CA ASP A 43 5.68 -2.09 12.39
C ASP A 43 4.66 -0.96 12.45
N SER A 44 3.54 -1.08 11.75
CA SER A 44 2.45 -0.11 11.82
C SER A 44 1.74 -0.09 13.17
N VAL A 45 1.55 -1.26 13.80
CA VAL A 45 1.01 -1.36 15.17
C VAL A 45 1.95 -0.71 16.17
N ASP A 46 3.25 -0.98 16.07
CA ASP A 46 4.26 -0.41 16.95
C ASP A 46 4.35 1.11 16.79
N ARG A 47 4.34 1.62 15.55
CA ARG A 47 4.27 3.06 15.26
C ARG A 47 3.03 3.72 15.86
N PHE A 48 1.87 3.07 15.78
CA PHE A 48 0.65 3.59 16.39
C PHE A 48 0.74 3.64 17.93
N ASN A 49 1.27 2.59 18.56
CA ASN A 49 1.42 2.52 20.01
C ASN A 49 2.46 3.53 20.54
N ALA A 50 3.52 3.78 19.78
CA ALA A 50 4.57 4.74 20.10
C ALA A 50 4.19 6.19 19.76
N ALA A 51 3.09 6.43 19.05
CA ALA A 51 2.67 7.78 18.69
C ALA A 51 2.36 8.61 19.95
N PRO A 52 3.03 9.76 20.17
CA PRO A 52 2.82 10.58 21.37
C PRO A 52 1.41 11.17 21.42
N GLU A 53 0.83 11.44 20.25
CA GLU A 53 -0.58 11.74 20.07
C GLU A 53 -1.17 10.66 19.17
N LYS A 54 -2.18 9.95 19.69
CA LYS A 54 -2.82 8.87 18.93
C LYS A 54 -3.70 9.49 17.84
N PRO A 55 -3.56 9.06 16.58
CA PRO A 55 -4.45 9.53 15.53
C PRO A 55 -5.92 9.27 15.85
N HIS A 56 -6.78 10.25 15.57
CA HIS A 56 -8.23 10.18 15.77
C HIS A 56 -8.96 9.76 14.49
N PHE A 57 -8.57 8.64 13.88
CA PHE A 57 -9.34 8.05 12.77
C PHE A 57 -10.55 7.26 13.28
#